data_AF-A0A4V2B9I6-F1
#
_entry.id   AF-A0A4V2B9I6-F1
#
_cell.length_a   1.000
_cell.length_b   1.000
_cell.length_c   1.000
_cell.angle_alpha   90.00
_cell.angle_beta   90.00
_cell.angle_gamma   90.00
#
_symmetry.space_group_name_H-M   'P 1'
#
loop_
_entity.id
_entity.type
_entity.pdbx_description
1 polymer ?
#
loop_
_entity_poly.entity_id
_entity_poly.type
_entity_poly.pdbx_seq_one_letter_code
_entity_poly.pdbx_strand_id
1 'polypeptide(L)'
;MLIIKHLKKALLVSSMCFPLFVCAQSAVKPNWYNLDLKTDGVFGISTEKAYTELLKDKKHVPVLVAVIDGGEDINHEDLKSVLWNNPGEIAGNNIDDDKNGFIDDVHGWSFIGSPTKGNVMFDNMEMVRLIKHQAPKYEGIDPSTLKKEDEAGYKNYLAMKAEREKLFEQHQKRLGVLTRFKTALSEIMATIKKENPAADDFKNYKPTSDTQSWVRKTMVNALAETDYAAFIKEEIDGPYERAWAQLNYHLNQHRFLNEAQIFHFV
;
A
#
# COMPACT_ATOMS: atom_id res chain seq x y z
N MET A 1 29.94 -64.91 24.11
CA MET A 1 30.41 -64.97 22.71
C MET A 1 29.71 -63.83 21.97
N LEU A 2 30.25 -62.61 22.05
CA LEU A 2 30.86 -61.86 20.92
C LEU A 2 29.93 -61.82 19.68
N ILE A 3 29.39 -60.67 19.26
CA ILE A 3 29.98 -59.65 18.36
C ILE A 3 29.03 -58.42 18.40
N ILE A 4 29.38 -57.21 18.86
CA ILE A 4 30.25 -56.13 18.30
C ILE A 4 29.58 -55.26 17.18
N LYS A 5 29.29 -53.98 17.54
CA LYS A 5 29.48 -52.66 16.81
C LYS A 5 28.77 -52.46 15.43
N HIS A 6 28.21 -51.32 14.97
CA HIS A 6 28.27 -49.86 15.21
C HIS A 6 26.99 -49.20 14.61
N LEU A 7 26.33 -48.21 15.24
CA LEU A 7 26.56 -46.75 15.25
C LEU A 7 26.09 -45.95 14.00
N LYS A 8 25.19 -44.97 14.25
CA LYS A 8 24.89 -43.71 13.50
C LYS A 8 24.02 -43.76 12.22
N LYS A 9 22.76 -43.31 12.34
CA LYS A 9 22.32 -41.92 12.03
C LYS A 9 20.82 -41.79 12.29
N ALA A 10 20.48 -41.05 13.35
CA ALA A 10 19.17 -40.47 13.51
C ALA A 10 19.06 -39.28 12.54
N LEU A 11 18.20 -39.38 11.53
CA LEU A 11 17.69 -38.20 10.82
C LEU A 11 16.29 -37.97 11.35
N LEU A 12 16.21 -37.15 12.42
CA LEU A 12 14.97 -36.64 12.93
C LEU A 12 14.43 -35.67 11.86
N VAL A 13 13.41 -36.11 11.12
CA VAL A 13 12.61 -35.23 10.27
C VAL A 13 11.87 -34.30 11.22
N SER A 14 12.46 -33.13 11.49
CA SER A 14 11.76 -32.02 12.13
C SER A 14 10.75 -31.49 11.12
N SER A 15 9.62 -32.20 11.01
CA SER A 15 8.38 -31.63 10.50
C SER A 15 7.95 -30.59 11.51
N MET A 16 8.44 -29.37 11.33
CA MET A 16 7.99 -28.19 12.04
C MET A 16 6.61 -27.84 11.50
N CYS A 17 5.64 -28.71 11.78
CA CYS A 17 4.23 -28.48 11.60
C CYS A 17 3.86 -27.47 12.69
N PHE A 18 4.06 -26.18 12.41
CA PHE A 18 3.38 -25.14 13.15
C PHE A 18 1.89 -25.35 12.86
N PRO A 19 1.05 -25.68 13.87
CA PRO A 19 -0.38 -25.57 13.67
C PRO A 19 -0.65 -24.09 13.41
N LEU A 20 -0.96 -23.77 12.15
CA LEU A 20 -1.74 -22.59 11.84
C LEU A 20 -3.06 -22.79 12.57
N PHE A 21 -3.18 -22.23 13.77
CA PHE A 21 -4.47 -21.84 14.28
C PHE A 21 -5.00 -20.79 13.30
N VAL A 22 -5.69 -21.27 12.28
CA VAL A 22 -6.65 -20.45 11.55
C VAL A 22 -7.76 -20.18 12.56
N CYS A 23 -7.57 -19.15 13.38
CA CYS A 23 -8.73 -18.46 13.91
C CYS A 23 -9.45 -17.95 12.67
N ALA A 24 -10.56 -18.59 12.30
CA ALA A 24 -11.53 -17.99 11.40
C ALA A 24 -11.87 -16.63 12.04
N GLN A 25 -11.28 -15.56 11.51
CA GLN A 25 -11.61 -14.23 11.95
C GLN A 25 -13.07 -14.05 11.54
N SER A 26 -13.97 -13.99 12.52
CA SER A 26 -15.37 -13.65 12.27
C SER A 26 -15.38 -12.40 11.38
N ALA A 27 -16.11 -12.44 10.27
CA ALA A 27 -16.19 -11.32 9.35
C ALA A 27 -16.46 -10.04 10.15
N VAL A 28 -15.59 -9.04 9.98
CA VAL A 28 -15.74 -7.76 10.66
C VAL A 28 -17.10 -7.19 10.29
N LYS A 29 -17.92 -6.84 11.30
CA LYS A 29 -19.23 -6.26 11.04
C LYS A 29 -19.06 -5.02 10.14
N PRO A 30 -19.86 -4.85 9.07
CA PRO A 30 -19.89 -3.59 8.36
C PRO A 30 -20.15 -2.44 9.35
N ASN A 31 -19.58 -1.27 9.11
CA ASN A 31 -19.71 -0.10 9.99
C ASN A 31 -19.18 -0.31 11.43
N TRP A 32 -18.36 -1.34 11.69
CA TRP A 32 -17.91 -1.70 13.06
C TRP A 32 -17.31 -0.54 13.84
N TYR A 33 -16.59 0.35 13.16
CA TYR A 33 -15.90 1.47 13.79
C TYR A 33 -16.88 2.47 14.42
N ASN A 34 -18.14 2.51 13.97
CA ASN A 34 -19.16 3.38 14.54
C ASN A 34 -20.00 2.74 15.65
N LEU A 35 -19.84 1.43 15.89
CA LEU A 35 -20.63 0.66 16.86
C LEU A 35 -20.16 0.86 18.32
N ASP A 36 -20.96 0.39 19.28
CA ASP A 36 -20.69 0.48 20.72
C ASP A 36 -20.46 -0.91 21.34
N LEU A 37 -19.54 -0.99 22.31
CA LEU A 37 -19.14 -2.26 22.93
C LEU A 37 -20.29 -2.92 23.70
N LYS A 38 -21.08 -2.13 24.43
CA LYS A 38 -22.16 -2.62 25.30
C LYS A 38 -23.39 -3.01 24.50
N THR A 39 -23.75 -2.24 23.47
CA THR A 39 -24.95 -2.50 22.66
C THR A 39 -24.70 -3.49 21.55
N ASP A 40 -23.55 -3.41 20.87
CA ASP A 40 -23.27 -4.17 19.65
C ASP A 40 -22.21 -5.25 19.82
N GLY A 41 -21.51 -5.27 20.96
CA GLY A 41 -20.41 -6.19 21.25
C GLY A 41 -19.12 -5.87 20.50
N VAL A 42 -18.98 -4.65 19.96
CA VAL A 42 -17.87 -4.24 19.09
C VAL A 42 -17.15 -3.03 19.68
N PHE A 43 -15.83 -3.06 19.73
CA PHE A 43 -15.00 -1.93 20.15
C PHE A 43 -14.93 -0.83 19.06
N GLY A 44 -16.05 -0.17 18.77
CA GLY A 44 -16.11 1.04 17.94
C GLY A 44 -16.11 2.32 18.78
N ILE A 45 -16.19 3.47 18.11
CA ILE A 45 -16.22 4.81 18.73
C ILE A 45 -17.62 5.27 19.13
N SER A 46 -18.64 4.40 19.01
CA SER A 46 -20.01 4.64 19.50
C SER A 46 -20.71 5.86 18.87
N THR A 47 -20.39 6.19 17.62
CA THR A 47 -20.96 7.34 16.89
C THR A 47 -22.43 7.15 16.54
N GLU A 48 -22.89 5.94 16.18
CA GLU A 48 -24.32 5.68 15.94
C GLU A 48 -25.16 5.96 17.19
N LYS A 49 -24.63 5.55 18.34
CA LYS A 49 -25.24 5.82 19.65
C LYS A 49 -25.24 7.32 19.97
N ALA A 50 -24.15 8.03 19.68
CA ALA A 50 -24.11 9.48 19.85
C ALA A 50 -25.19 10.19 19.02
N TYR A 51 -25.38 9.79 17.75
CA TYR A 51 -26.43 10.33 16.90
C TYR A 51 -27.84 10.09 17.47
N THR A 52 -28.11 8.87 17.93
CA THR A 52 -29.45 8.46 18.39
C THR A 52 -29.80 8.89 19.81
N GLU A 53 -28.83 8.97 20.73
CA GLU A 53 -29.07 9.28 22.14
C GLU A 53 -28.73 10.73 22.51
N LEU A 54 -27.61 11.26 22.00
CA LEU A 54 -27.07 12.56 22.43
C LEU A 54 -27.44 13.71 21.48
N LEU A 55 -27.48 13.43 20.18
CA LEU A 55 -27.60 14.46 19.13
C LEU A 55 -28.99 14.54 18.49
N LYS A 56 -29.89 13.56 18.71
CA LYS A 56 -31.20 13.47 18.04
C LYS A 56 -32.04 14.76 18.06
N ASP A 57 -31.99 15.51 19.15
CA ASP A 57 -32.77 16.75 19.36
C ASP A 57 -31.90 18.01 19.28
N LYS A 58 -30.66 17.87 18.81
CA LYS A 58 -29.72 18.98 18.67
C LYS A 58 -29.79 19.55 17.25
N LYS A 59 -29.76 20.87 17.15
CA LYS A 59 -29.59 21.55 15.87
C LYS A 59 -28.16 21.34 15.39
N HIS A 60 -28.00 20.73 14.22
CA HIS A 60 -26.70 20.62 13.56
C HIS A 60 -26.29 21.97 12.96
N VAL A 61 -24.99 22.22 12.93
CA VAL A 61 -24.39 23.36 12.23
C VAL A 61 -23.35 22.81 11.25
N PRO A 62 -23.30 23.33 10.01
CA PRO A 62 -22.21 23.00 9.09
C PRO A 62 -20.87 23.41 9.70
N VAL A 63 -19.90 22.50 9.64
CA VAL A 63 -18.52 22.76 10.07
C VAL A 63 -17.63 22.55 8.85
N LEU A 64 -16.78 23.53 8.56
CA LEU A 64 -15.75 23.39 7.55
C LEU A 64 -14.57 22.64 8.16
N VAL A 65 -14.16 21.54 7.52
CA VAL A 65 -13.04 20.69 7.95
C VAL A 65 -12.03 20.65 6.82
N ALA A 66 -10.78 21.05 7.09
CA ALA A 66 -9.68 20.90 6.16
C ALA A 66 -9.05 19.52 6.31
N VAL A 67 -8.94 18.79 5.21
CA VAL A 67 -8.24 17.49 5.13
C VAL A 67 -6.91 17.73 4.41
N ILE A 68 -5.81 17.37 5.06
CA ILE A 68 -4.46 17.51 4.51
C ILE A 68 -3.92 16.09 4.28
N ASP A 69 -4.11 15.58 3.07
CA ASP A 69 -3.76 14.22 2.67
C ASP A 69 -3.28 14.20 1.20
N GLY A 70 -3.25 13.03 0.56
CA GLY A 70 -2.94 12.84 -0.87
C GLY A 70 -4.00 13.38 -1.84
N GLY A 71 -5.03 14.07 -1.35
CA GLY A 71 -6.17 14.59 -2.10
C GLY A 71 -7.38 13.65 -2.12
N GLU A 72 -8.52 14.16 -2.57
CA GLU A 72 -9.78 13.42 -2.66
C GLU A 72 -10.26 13.22 -4.11
N ASP A 73 -11.06 12.16 -4.33
CA ASP A 73 -11.84 12.03 -5.55
C ASP A 73 -13.08 12.92 -5.48
N ILE A 74 -12.99 14.10 -6.09
CA ILE A 74 -14.10 15.06 -6.17
C ILE A 74 -15.31 14.53 -6.94
N ASN A 75 -15.16 13.41 -7.68
CA ASN A 75 -16.24 12.77 -8.41
C ASN A 75 -16.92 11.63 -7.62
N HIS A 76 -16.47 11.31 -6.41
CA HIS A 76 -17.04 10.26 -5.58
C HIS A 76 -18.50 10.56 -5.23
N GLU A 77 -19.40 9.60 -5.47
CA GLU A 77 -20.85 9.81 -5.32
C GLU A 77 -21.26 10.25 -3.90
N ASP A 78 -20.66 9.64 -2.87
CA ASP A 78 -20.94 9.98 -1.47
C ASP A 78 -20.29 11.27 -0.96
N LEU A 79 -19.29 11.82 -1.68
CA LEU A 79 -18.58 13.03 -1.23
C LEU A 79 -19.09 14.30 -1.89
N LYS A 80 -19.64 14.21 -3.11
CA LYS A 80 -20.08 15.37 -3.92
C LYS A 80 -20.95 16.38 -3.17
N SER A 81 -21.83 15.91 -2.29
CA SER A 81 -22.74 16.79 -1.55
C SER A 81 -22.11 17.51 -0.35
N VAL A 82 -20.92 17.09 0.09
CA VAL A 82 -20.24 17.63 1.28
C VAL A 82 -18.90 18.30 0.94
N LEU A 83 -18.48 18.29 -0.33
CA LEU A 83 -17.29 19.01 -0.77
C LEU A 83 -17.46 20.52 -0.56
N TRP A 84 -16.41 21.13 -0.02
CA TRP A 84 -16.32 22.57 0.04
C TRP A 84 -16.15 23.15 -1.37
N ASN A 85 -16.76 24.31 -1.59
CA ASN A 85 -16.60 25.10 -2.81
C ASN A 85 -16.06 26.46 -2.39
N ASN A 86 -14.94 26.91 -2.97
CA ASN A 86 -14.40 28.24 -2.73
C ASN A 86 -15.37 29.29 -3.30
N PRO A 87 -16.08 30.07 -2.46
CA PRO A 87 -17.00 31.09 -2.97
C PRO A 87 -16.26 32.28 -3.61
N GLY A 88 -14.94 32.37 -3.45
CA GLY A 88 -14.08 33.38 -4.05
C GLY A 88 -13.70 33.11 -5.50
N GLU A 89 -13.90 31.88 -5.99
CA GLU A 89 -13.37 31.42 -7.29
C GLU A 89 -14.46 31.25 -8.37
N ILE A 90 -14.09 31.56 -9.62
CA ILE A 90 -14.89 31.24 -10.80
C ILE A 90 -14.22 30.06 -11.53
N ALA A 91 -14.78 28.87 -11.30
CA ALA A 91 -14.22 27.62 -11.81
C ALA A 91 -13.86 27.65 -13.31
N GLY A 92 -12.58 27.41 -13.61
CA GLY A 92 -12.06 27.14 -14.95
C GLY A 92 -11.73 28.40 -15.75
N ASN A 93 -11.61 29.56 -15.11
CA ASN A 93 -11.22 30.80 -15.78
C ASN A 93 -9.69 31.00 -15.85
N ASN A 94 -8.90 30.15 -15.18
CA ASN A 94 -7.44 30.23 -15.05
C ASN A 94 -6.95 31.54 -14.41
N ILE A 95 -7.74 32.10 -13.48
CA ILE A 95 -7.43 33.30 -12.70
C ILE A 95 -7.50 32.92 -11.22
N ASP A 96 -6.67 33.54 -10.40
CA ASP A 96 -6.80 33.55 -8.94
C ASP A 96 -7.73 34.73 -8.59
N ASP A 97 -9.03 34.45 -8.45
CA ASP A 97 -10.09 35.46 -8.35
C ASP A 97 -10.12 36.09 -6.95
N ASP A 98 -9.86 35.28 -5.92
CA ASP A 98 -9.84 35.71 -4.53
C ASP A 98 -8.47 36.26 -4.06
N LYS A 99 -7.43 36.10 -4.89
CA LYS A 99 -6.05 36.57 -4.70
C LYS A 99 -5.36 35.90 -3.52
N ASN A 100 -5.69 34.64 -3.25
CA ASN A 100 -5.07 33.84 -2.20
C ASN A 100 -3.74 33.19 -2.61
N GLY A 101 -3.37 33.28 -3.90
CA GLY A 101 -2.14 32.72 -4.47
C GLY A 101 -2.34 31.39 -5.20
N PHE A 102 -3.57 30.89 -5.31
CA PHE A 102 -3.91 29.60 -5.92
C PHE A 102 -4.95 29.81 -7.04
N ILE A 103 -4.55 29.51 -8.28
CA ILE A 103 -5.42 29.67 -9.45
C ILE A 103 -6.46 28.53 -9.48
N ASP A 104 -7.75 28.84 -9.54
CA ASP A 104 -8.86 27.88 -9.65
C ASP A 104 -8.90 26.84 -8.50
N ASP A 105 -8.68 27.25 -7.24
CA ASP A 105 -8.71 26.36 -6.05
C ASP A 105 -10.13 26.04 -5.55
N VAL A 106 -11.03 25.71 -6.49
CA VAL A 106 -12.48 25.54 -6.31
C VAL A 106 -12.85 24.58 -5.18
N HIS A 107 -12.09 23.50 -4.99
CA HIS A 107 -12.35 22.48 -3.96
C HIS A 107 -11.19 22.31 -2.98
N GLY A 108 -10.25 23.26 -2.95
CA GLY A 108 -8.96 23.13 -2.27
C GLY A 108 -7.79 23.08 -3.25
N TRP A 109 -6.62 22.72 -2.75
CA TRP A 109 -5.36 22.88 -3.48
C TRP A 109 -4.41 21.69 -3.36
N SER A 110 -3.68 21.40 -4.45
CA SER A 110 -2.58 20.43 -4.45
C SER A 110 -1.22 21.14 -4.35
N PHE A 111 -0.57 21.03 -3.20
CA PHE A 111 0.74 21.66 -2.96
C PHE A 111 1.87 21.03 -3.78
N ILE A 112 1.83 19.71 -3.96
CA ILE A 112 2.86 18.98 -4.72
C ILE A 112 2.49 18.79 -6.20
N GLY A 113 1.22 19.03 -6.56
CA GLY A 113 0.72 19.00 -7.93
C GLY A 113 1.22 20.19 -8.76
N SER A 114 0.92 20.16 -10.05
CA SER A 114 1.13 21.32 -10.93
C SER A 114 -0.01 21.43 -11.92
N PRO A 115 -0.44 22.65 -12.29
CA PRO A 115 -1.42 22.84 -13.36
C PRO A 115 -1.05 22.13 -14.67
N THR A 116 0.26 22.00 -14.95
CA THR A 116 0.76 21.37 -16.19
C THR A 116 0.97 19.86 -16.10
N LYS A 117 1.15 19.32 -14.89
CA LYS A 117 1.48 17.89 -14.67
C LYS A 117 0.38 17.14 -13.92
N GLY A 118 -0.67 17.83 -13.48
CA GLY A 118 -1.75 17.31 -12.66
C GLY A 118 -1.34 17.04 -11.21
N ASN A 119 -2.24 16.35 -10.52
CA ASN A 119 -2.02 15.86 -9.15
C ASN A 119 -0.95 14.77 -9.14
N VAL A 120 -0.17 14.73 -8.06
CA VAL A 120 0.87 13.72 -7.90
C VAL A 120 0.26 12.46 -7.26
N MET A 121 0.27 11.36 -8.01
CA MET A 121 -0.24 10.07 -7.54
C MET A 121 0.72 9.32 -6.62
N PHE A 122 2.03 9.59 -6.71
CA PHE A 122 3.05 8.89 -5.93
C PHE A 122 4.11 9.86 -5.42
N ASP A 123 4.42 9.79 -4.13
CA ASP A 123 5.52 10.50 -3.50
C ASP A 123 6.61 9.52 -2.99
N ASN A 124 7.70 10.06 -2.45
CA ASN A 124 8.71 9.26 -1.74
C ASN A 124 8.28 9.07 -0.28
N MET A 125 8.59 7.92 0.33
CA MET A 125 8.39 7.77 1.78
C MET A 125 9.21 8.83 2.55
N GLU A 126 8.72 9.24 3.72
CA GLU A 126 9.43 10.17 4.59
C GLU A 126 10.88 9.73 4.85
N MET A 127 11.08 8.44 5.13
CA MET A 127 12.41 7.85 5.30
C MET A 127 13.36 8.16 4.13
N VAL A 128 12.89 8.11 2.89
CA VAL A 128 13.70 8.41 1.70
C VAL A 128 14.04 9.90 1.62
N ARG A 129 13.08 10.78 1.97
CA ARG A 129 13.30 12.23 2.05
C ARG A 129 14.33 12.57 3.14
N LEU A 130 14.24 11.92 4.30
CA LEU A 130 15.18 12.11 5.41
C LEU A 130 16.58 11.59 5.07
N ILE A 131 16.69 10.43 4.40
CA ILE A 131 17.99 9.94 3.87
C ILE A 131 18.59 11.00 2.95
N LYS A 132 17.83 11.50 1.97
CA LYS A 132 18.33 12.52 1.05
C LYS A 132 18.78 13.79 1.78
N HIS A 133 17.95 14.29 2.71
CA HIS A 133 18.23 15.50 3.47
C HIS A 133 19.49 15.38 4.33
N GLN A 134 19.73 14.19 4.92
CA GLN A 134 20.87 13.95 5.80
C GLN A 134 22.13 13.48 5.06
N ALA A 135 22.01 13.05 3.80
CA ALA A 135 23.15 12.56 3.01
C ALA A 135 24.32 13.55 2.91
N PRO A 136 24.14 14.87 2.70
CA PRO A 136 25.26 15.82 2.68
C PRO A 136 26.06 15.87 3.99
N LYS A 137 25.46 15.49 5.12
CA LYS A 137 26.10 15.51 6.43
C LYS A 137 26.78 14.17 6.78
N TYR A 138 26.18 13.06 6.37
CA TYR A 138 26.54 11.74 6.88
C TYR A 138 27.04 10.74 5.82
N GLU A 139 26.79 10.98 4.54
CA GLU A 139 27.24 10.04 3.51
C GLU A 139 28.77 10.05 3.41
N GLY A 140 29.38 8.87 3.59
CA GLY A 140 30.84 8.69 3.48
C GLY A 140 31.67 9.28 4.61
N ILE A 141 31.04 9.78 5.69
CA ILE A 141 31.78 10.26 6.87
C ILE A 141 32.54 9.12 7.54
N ASP A 142 33.77 9.38 8.00
CA ASP A 142 34.49 8.46 8.88
C ASP A 142 33.86 8.53 10.28
N PRO A 143 33.27 7.43 10.81
CA PRO A 143 32.63 7.43 12.12
C PRO A 143 33.56 7.85 13.27
N SER A 144 34.88 7.69 13.13
CA SER A 144 35.85 8.12 14.14
C SER A 144 36.00 9.64 14.24
N THR A 145 35.56 10.38 13.22
CA THR A 145 35.58 11.84 13.16
C THR A 145 34.27 12.49 13.60
N LEU A 146 33.26 11.67 13.94
CA LEU A 146 31.93 12.13 14.28
C LEU A 146 31.92 12.84 15.64
N LYS A 147 31.27 14.01 15.70
CA LYS A 147 31.04 14.71 16.96
C LYS A 147 30.00 13.96 17.79
N LYS A 148 30.14 14.02 19.11
CA LYS A 148 29.23 13.35 20.05
C LYS A 148 27.77 13.79 19.85
N GLU A 149 27.55 15.07 19.55
CA GLU A 149 26.22 15.62 19.27
C GLU A 149 25.56 15.01 18.01
N ASP A 150 26.36 14.48 17.08
CA ASP A 150 25.92 13.94 15.79
C ASP A 150 25.71 12.42 15.79
N GLU A 151 26.14 11.70 16.84
CA GLU A 151 26.08 10.24 16.95
C GLU A 151 24.66 9.68 16.77
N ALA A 152 23.67 10.29 17.44
CA ALA A 152 22.29 9.83 17.37
C ALA A 152 21.71 10.03 15.95
N GLY A 153 22.00 11.17 15.32
CA GLY A 153 21.56 11.47 13.97
C GLY A 153 22.18 10.51 12.95
N TYR A 154 23.49 10.24 13.08
CA TYR A 154 24.18 9.28 12.21
C TYR A 154 23.65 7.85 12.35
N LYS A 155 23.37 7.41 13.59
CA LYS A 155 22.76 6.10 13.83
C LYS A 155 21.38 5.98 13.18
N ASN A 156 20.55 7.01 13.30
CA ASN A 156 19.22 7.05 12.67
C ASN A 156 19.34 7.05 11.14
N TYR A 157 20.29 7.80 10.58
CA TYR A 157 20.60 7.80 9.15
C TYR A 157 20.92 6.39 8.63
N LEU A 158 21.83 5.67 9.30
CA LEU A 158 22.19 4.31 8.93
C LEU A 158 21.02 3.33 9.06
N ALA A 159 20.21 3.46 10.12
CA ALA A 159 19.02 2.64 10.32
C ALA A 159 18.00 2.83 9.20
N MET A 160 17.75 4.09 8.77
CA MET A 160 16.88 4.39 7.64
C MET A 160 17.41 3.81 6.33
N LYS A 161 18.72 3.93 6.05
CA LYS A 161 19.32 3.31 4.85
C LYS A 161 19.14 1.78 4.86
N ALA A 162 19.38 1.14 6.00
CA ALA A 162 19.22 -0.30 6.14
C ALA A 162 17.76 -0.75 5.96
N GLU A 163 16.80 -0.05 6.56
CA GLU A 163 15.38 -0.38 6.41
C GLU A 163 14.91 -0.13 4.97
N ARG A 164 15.32 0.98 4.35
CA ARG A 164 15.03 1.25 2.92
C ARG A 164 15.53 0.12 2.05
N GLU A 165 16.77 -0.34 2.23
CA GLU A 165 17.35 -1.38 1.39
C GLU A 165 16.63 -2.72 1.58
N LYS A 166 16.33 -3.08 2.83
CA LYS A 166 15.52 -4.24 3.15
C LYS A 166 14.14 -4.19 2.47
N LEU A 167 13.42 -3.07 2.56
CA LEU A 167 12.13 -2.90 1.89
C LEU A 167 12.27 -2.95 0.36
N PHE A 168 13.30 -2.32 -0.19
CA PHE A 168 13.56 -2.32 -1.63
C PHE A 168 13.81 -3.74 -2.15
N GLU A 169 14.65 -4.52 -1.48
CA GLU A 169 14.87 -5.93 -1.83
C GLU A 169 13.59 -6.77 -1.72
N GLN A 170 12.78 -6.56 -0.69
CA GLN A 170 11.51 -7.27 -0.52
C GLN A 170 10.55 -6.99 -1.69
N HIS A 171 10.39 -5.72 -2.06
CA HIS A 171 9.54 -5.34 -3.19
C HIS A 171 10.12 -5.79 -4.53
N GLN A 172 11.45 -5.78 -4.70
CA GLN A 172 12.11 -6.29 -5.90
C GLN A 172 11.89 -7.80 -6.07
N LYS A 173 12.05 -8.58 -4.99
CA LYS A 173 11.77 -10.03 -4.98
C LYS A 173 10.29 -10.28 -5.32
N ARG A 174 9.37 -9.53 -4.70
CA ARG A 174 7.92 -9.64 -4.96
C ARG A 174 7.58 -9.32 -6.42
N LEU A 175 8.07 -8.20 -6.95
CA LEU A 175 7.83 -7.80 -8.34
C LEU A 175 8.40 -8.84 -9.31
N GLY A 176 9.57 -9.41 -9.02
CA GLY A 176 10.17 -10.48 -9.82
C GLY A 176 9.33 -11.76 -9.85
N VAL A 177 8.76 -12.17 -8.71
CA VAL A 177 7.85 -13.33 -8.62
C VAL A 177 6.56 -13.06 -9.41
N LEU A 178 5.94 -11.90 -9.23
CA LEU A 178 4.70 -11.54 -9.92
C LEU A 178 4.90 -11.37 -11.43
N THR A 179 6.02 -10.80 -11.86
CA THR A 179 6.39 -10.73 -13.29
C THR A 179 6.46 -12.12 -13.90
N ARG A 180 7.20 -13.05 -13.28
CA ARG A 180 7.30 -14.43 -13.76
C ARG A 180 5.95 -15.13 -13.80
N PHE A 181 5.11 -14.92 -12.78
CA PHE A 181 3.74 -15.45 -12.76
C PHE A 181 2.92 -14.92 -13.93
N LYS A 182 2.85 -13.59 -14.12
CA LYS A 182 2.10 -12.94 -15.19
C LYS A 182 2.56 -13.41 -16.57
N THR A 183 3.87 -13.50 -16.80
CA THR A 183 4.43 -14.01 -18.07
C THR A 183 3.98 -15.44 -18.35
N ALA A 184 4.20 -16.37 -17.40
CA ALA A 184 3.80 -17.75 -17.59
C ALA A 184 2.28 -17.91 -17.69
N LEU A 185 1.50 -17.13 -16.94
CA LEU A 185 0.05 -17.11 -17.07
C LEU A 185 -0.37 -16.67 -18.47
N SER A 186 0.23 -15.61 -19.03
CA SER A 186 -0.06 -15.14 -20.39
C SER A 186 0.19 -16.24 -21.44
N GLU A 187 1.27 -17.02 -21.31
CA GLU A 187 1.56 -18.15 -22.19
C GLU A 187 0.52 -19.28 -22.07
N ILE A 188 0.10 -19.59 -20.83
CA ILE A 188 -0.96 -20.57 -20.57
C ILE A 188 -2.27 -20.11 -21.21
N MET A 189 -2.63 -18.84 -21.00
CA MET A 189 -3.86 -18.24 -21.52
C MET A 189 -3.90 -18.20 -23.04
N ALA A 190 -2.75 -18.03 -23.72
CA ALA A 190 -2.66 -18.15 -25.18
C ALA A 190 -3.04 -19.55 -25.69
N THR A 191 -2.91 -20.59 -24.86
CA THR A 191 -3.36 -21.95 -25.18
C THR A 191 -4.82 -22.16 -24.81
N ILE A 192 -5.25 -21.70 -23.63
CA ILE A 192 -6.62 -21.87 -23.13
C ILE A 192 -7.64 -21.06 -23.96
N LYS A 193 -7.27 -19.84 -24.38
CA LYS A 193 -8.08 -18.94 -25.23
C LYS A 193 -9.49 -18.65 -24.69
N LYS A 194 -9.61 -18.53 -23.37
CA LYS A 194 -10.82 -18.07 -22.70
C LYS A 194 -10.52 -16.79 -21.94
N GLU A 195 -11.46 -15.86 -21.92
CA GLU A 195 -11.32 -14.62 -21.16
C GLU A 195 -11.41 -14.89 -19.65
N ASN A 196 -12.37 -15.72 -19.23
CA ASN A 196 -12.58 -16.13 -17.84
C ASN A 196 -12.52 -17.67 -17.72
N PRO A 197 -11.30 -18.26 -17.67
CA PRO A 197 -11.12 -19.69 -17.53
C PRO A 197 -11.54 -20.19 -16.13
N ALA A 198 -12.09 -21.40 -16.07
CA ALA A 198 -12.39 -22.09 -14.82
C ALA A 198 -11.20 -22.95 -14.36
N ALA A 199 -11.25 -23.43 -13.10
CA ALA A 199 -10.21 -24.30 -12.54
C ALA A 199 -9.90 -25.53 -13.44
N ASP A 200 -10.94 -26.11 -14.06
CA ASP A 200 -10.78 -27.28 -14.94
C ASP A 200 -10.01 -26.97 -16.23
N ASP A 201 -10.06 -25.74 -16.73
CA ASP A 201 -9.27 -25.33 -17.89
C ASP A 201 -7.77 -25.40 -17.57
N PHE A 202 -7.37 -24.96 -16.37
CA PHE A 202 -6.00 -25.09 -15.90
C PHE A 202 -5.64 -26.53 -15.57
N LYS A 203 -6.55 -27.35 -15.02
CA LYS A 203 -6.28 -28.79 -14.81
C LYS A 203 -5.97 -29.51 -16.11
N ASN A 204 -6.66 -29.16 -17.20
CA ASN A 204 -6.47 -29.79 -18.51
C ASN A 204 -5.26 -29.25 -19.28
N TYR A 205 -4.73 -28.09 -18.87
CA TYR A 205 -3.50 -27.54 -19.44
C TYR A 205 -2.28 -28.40 -19.11
N LYS A 206 -1.42 -28.62 -20.12
CA LYS A 206 -0.15 -29.37 -19.99
C LYS A 206 1.03 -28.40 -19.96
N PRO A 207 1.63 -28.14 -18.79
CA PRO A 207 2.75 -27.20 -18.67
C PRO A 207 4.01 -27.72 -19.36
N THR A 208 4.76 -26.82 -20.00
CA THR A 208 6.04 -27.11 -20.66
C THR A 208 7.26 -26.65 -19.86
N SER A 209 7.03 -26.02 -18.70
CA SER A 209 8.09 -25.57 -17.78
C SER A 209 7.66 -25.70 -16.32
N ASP A 210 8.64 -25.64 -15.41
CA ASP A 210 8.38 -25.63 -13.96
C ASP A 210 7.58 -24.39 -13.55
N THR A 211 7.83 -23.24 -14.17
CA THR A 211 7.07 -22.01 -13.90
C THR A 211 5.61 -22.15 -14.34
N GLN A 212 5.34 -22.71 -15.51
CA GLN A 212 3.96 -22.99 -15.92
C GLN A 212 3.28 -24.03 -15.04
N SER A 213 4.03 -25.03 -14.57
CA SER A 213 3.52 -26.03 -13.61
C SER A 213 3.11 -25.39 -12.29
N TRP A 214 3.92 -24.46 -11.78
CA TRP A 214 3.61 -23.67 -10.60
C TRP A 214 2.38 -22.78 -10.82
N VAL A 215 2.34 -22.00 -11.91
CA VAL A 215 1.19 -21.13 -12.21
C VAL A 215 -0.08 -21.96 -12.34
N ARG A 216 -0.06 -23.06 -13.10
CA ARG A 216 -1.19 -23.99 -13.21
C ARG A 216 -1.70 -24.42 -11.84
N LYS A 217 -0.82 -24.88 -10.96
CA LYS A 217 -1.22 -25.34 -9.61
C LYS A 217 -1.83 -24.21 -8.79
N THR A 218 -1.24 -23.02 -8.84
CA THR A 218 -1.76 -21.83 -8.14
C THR A 218 -3.16 -21.47 -8.66
N MET A 219 -3.36 -21.43 -9.98
CA MET A 219 -4.67 -21.11 -10.57
C MET A 219 -5.73 -22.16 -10.22
N VAL A 220 -5.40 -23.46 -10.26
CA VAL A 220 -6.34 -24.52 -9.88
C VAL A 220 -6.80 -24.36 -8.42
N ASN A 221 -5.89 -24.00 -7.51
CA ASN A 221 -6.23 -23.81 -6.10
C ASN A 221 -7.00 -22.51 -5.86
N ALA A 222 -6.58 -21.40 -6.48
CA ALA A 222 -7.22 -20.10 -6.32
C ALA A 222 -8.67 -20.13 -6.80
N LEU A 223 -8.90 -20.77 -7.96
CA LEU A 223 -10.23 -20.85 -8.57
C LEU A 223 -11.19 -21.84 -7.87
N ALA A 224 -10.77 -22.43 -6.75
CA ALA A 224 -11.68 -23.13 -5.85
C ALA A 224 -12.44 -22.16 -4.92
N GLU A 225 -11.87 -20.97 -4.67
CA GLU A 225 -12.38 -20.01 -3.68
C GLU A 225 -12.88 -18.70 -4.31
N THR A 226 -12.41 -18.36 -5.51
CA THR A 226 -12.76 -17.11 -6.20
C THR A 226 -12.82 -17.30 -7.72
N ASP A 227 -13.35 -16.33 -8.46
CA ASP A 227 -13.30 -16.33 -9.91
C ASP A 227 -11.96 -15.80 -10.47
N TYR A 228 -11.74 -16.04 -11.77
CA TYR A 228 -10.50 -15.65 -12.43
C TYR A 228 -10.26 -14.14 -12.41
N ALA A 229 -11.28 -13.34 -12.73
CA ALA A 229 -11.12 -11.89 -12.82
C ALA A 229 -10.81 -11.28 -11.44
N ALA A 230 -11.51 -11.73 -10.40
CA ALA A 230 -11.26 -11.33 -9.03
C ALA A 230 -9.84 -11.73 -8.57
N PHE A 231 -9.43 -12.98 -8.81
CA PHE A 231 -8.07 -13.43 -8.46
C PHE A 231 -6.99 -12.61 -9.17
N ILE A 232 -7.12 -12.40 -10.48
CA ILE A 232 -6.13 -11.62 -11.24
C ILE A 232 -6.06 -10.19 -10.73
N LYS A 233 -7.20 -9.53 -10.49
CA LYS A 233 -7.24 -8.17 -9.99
C LYS A 233 -6.61 -8.05 -8.59
N GLU A 234 -7.03 -8.90 -7.66
CA GLU A 234 -6.75 -8.74 -6.24
C GLU A 234 -5.41 -9.34 -5.81
N GLU A 235 -5.04 -10.48 -6.38
CA GLU A 235 -3.87 -11.26 -5.95
C GLU A 235 -2.68 -11.11 -6.90
N ILE A 236 -2.88 -10.64 -8.14
CA ILE A 236 -1.82 -10.47 -9.12
C ILE A 236 -1.58 -9.01 -9.46
N ASP A 237 -2.56 -8.32 -10.04
CA ASP A 237 -2.40 -6.99 -10.62
C ASP A 237 -2.23 -5.92 -9.54
N GLY A 238 -3.11 -5.86 -8.55
CA GLY A 238 -2.96 -4.92 -7.44
C GLY A 238 -1.64 -5.07 -6.69
N PRO A 239 -1.24 -6.29 -6.26
CA PRO A 239 0.06 -6.55 -5.69
C PRO A 239 1.25 -6.18 -6.57
N TYR A 240 1.13 -6.37 -7.89
CA TYR A 240 2.16 -6.03 -8.87
C TYR A 240 2.34 -4.52 -8.94
N GLU A 241 1.24 -3.78 -9.12
CA GLU A 241 1.23 -2.32 -9.19
C GLU A 241 1.78 -1.70 -7.89
N ARG A 242 1.37 -2.22 -6.72
CA ARG A 242 1.91 -1.76 -5.43
C ARG A 242 3.41 -2.00 -5.32
N ALA A 243 3.90 -3.20 -5.66
CA ALA A 243 5.33 -3.48 -5.62
C ALA A 243 6.12 -2.61 -6.62
N TRP A 244 5.55 -2.36 -7.80
CA TRP A 244 6.13 -1.49 -8.80
C TRP A 244 6.19 -0.03 -8.33
N ALA A 245 5.11 0.51 -7.76
CA ALA A 245 5.05 1.87 -7.23
C ALA A 245 6.06 2.06 -6.09
N GLN A 246 6.21 1.06 -5.22
CA GLN A 246 7.20 1.06 -4.14
C GLN A 246 8.63 1.24 -4.67
N LEU A 247 9.01 0.51 -5.71
CA LEU A 247 10.37 0.58 -6.26
C LEU A 247 10.61 1.86 -7.09
N ASN A 248 9.61 2.29 -7.86
CA ASN A 248 9.77 3.37 -8.82
C ASN A 248 9.55 4.76 -8.24
N TYR A 249 8.82 4.86 -7.14
CA TYR A 249 8.47 6.13 -6.49
C TYR A 249 8.81 6.10 -5.00
N HIS A 250 8.11 5.30 -4.20
CA HIS A 250 8.15 5.44 -2.74
C HIS A 250 9.55 5.22 -2.13
N LEU A 251 10.28 4.21 -2.60
CA LEU A 251 11.63 3.86 -2.14
C LEU A 251 12.75 4.40 -3.05
N ASN A 252 12.40 5.17 -4.10
CA ASN A 252 13.34 5.63 -5.11
C ASN A 252 14.14 6.85 -4.63
N GLN A 253 15.47 6.77 -4.64
CA GLN A 253 16.37 7.84 -4.21
C GLN A 253 16.81 8.79 -5.33
N HIS A 254 16.31 8.62 -6.55
CA HIS A 254 16.68 9.44 -7.71
C HIS A 254 15.48 10.15 -8.33
N ARG A 255 14.27 9.73 -7.99
CA ARG A 255 13.02 10.30 -8.49
C ARG A 255 12.32 11.05 -7.37
N PHE A 256 12.79 12.28 -7.14
CA PHE A 256 12.14 13.22 -6.23
C PHE A 256 11.19 14.12 -7.01
N LEU A 257 10.04 14.42 -6.42
CA LEU A 257 9.27 15.60 -6.80
C LEU A 257 10.11 16.82 -6.43
N ASN A 258 10.14 17.83 -7.29
CA ASN A 258 10.99 19.01 -7.14
C ASN A 258 10.88 19.56 -5.71
N GLU A 259 12.03 19.76 -5.06
CA GLU A 259 12.12 20.31 -3.72
C GLU A 259 11.68 21.78 -3.71
N ALA A 260 10.38 21.99 -3.56
CA ALA A 260 9.84 23.27 -3.12
C ALA A 260 8.51 22.97 -2.42
N GLN A 261 8.57 22.80 -1.10
CA GLN A 261 7.55 23.19 -0.11
C GLN A 261 7.75 22.35 1.15
N ILE A 262 8.74 22.78 1.93
CA ILE A 262 8.66 22.62 3.39
C ILE A 262 7.43 23.42 3.79
N PHE A 263 6.34 22.73 4.13
CA PHE A 263 5.10 23.33 4.60
C PHE A 263 5.39 24.33 5.71
N HIS A 264 5.38 25.61 5.37
CA HIS A 264 5.15 26.67 6.33
C HIS A 264 3.62 26.75 6.45
N PHE A 265 3.09 26.25 7.55
CA PHE A 265 1.69 26.48 7.91
C PHE A 265 1.50 28.01 8.03
N VAL A 266 0.51 28.54 7.30
CA VAL A 266 -0.12 29.83 7.60
C VAL A 266 -1.32 29.54 8.49
#